data_AF-A0A401PSS1-F1
#
_entry.id   AF-A0A401PSS1-F1
#
_cell.length_a   1.000
_cell.length_b   1.000
_cell.length_c   1.000
_cell.angle_alpha   90.00
_cell.angle_beta   90.00
_cell.angle_gamma   90.00
#
_symmetry.space_group_name_H-M   'P 1'
#
loop_
_entity.id
_entity.type
_entity.pdbx_description
1 polymer ?
#
loop_
_entity_poly.entity_id
_entity_poly.type
_entity_poly.pdbx_seq_one_letter_code
_entity_poly.pdbx_strand_id
1 'polypeptide(L)'
;MKGHHERAYDYVRRASDLARETSHPDEYVILNNLARVLMHKGRYSEAKLVYEEALKQAESKADQPVIERIREGLEELEAKTLKVQVLGEKSY
;
A
#
# COMPACT_ATOMS: atom_id res chain seq x y z
N MET A 1 -32.45 4.85 -4.39
CA MET A 1 -32.51 6.11 -3.62
C MET A 1 -31.11 6.70 -3.53
N LYS A 2 -30.87 7.79 -4.28
CA LYS A 2 -29.66 8.62 -4.21
C LYS A 2 -29.83 9.56 -3.01
N GLY A 3 -28.85 9.66 -2.11
CA GLY A 3 -28.97 10.62 -0.99
C GLY A 3 -27.98 10.51 0.15
N HIS A 4 -27.28 9.38 0.31
CA HIS A 4 -26.33 9.19 1.43
C HIS A 4 -24.85 9.15 1.03
N HIS A 5 -24.53 9.15 -0.27
CA HIS A 5 -23.14 9.05 -0.76
C HIS A 5 -22.40 10.40 -0.84
N GLU A 6 -23.09 11.52 -1.10
CA GLU A 6 -22.43 12.83 -1.24
C GLU A 6 -21.95 13.40 0.10
N ARG A 7 -22.74 13.28 1.17
CA ARG A 7 -22.37 13.84 2.50
C ARG A 7 -21.24 13.06 3.17
N ALA A 8 -21.15 11.76 2.92
CA ALA A 8 -20.06 10.93 3.41
C ALA A 8 -18.72 11.33 2.76
N TYR A 9 -18.76 11.70 1.48
CA TYR A 9 -17.59 12.17 0.75
C TYR A 9 -17.02 13.47 1.33
N ASP A 10 -17.88 14.42 1.68
CA ASP A 10 -17.46 15.69 2.28
C ASP A 10 -16.93 15.53 3.71
N TYR A 11 -17.50 14.61 4.49
CA TYR A 11 -16.99 14.30 5.83
C TYR A 11 -15.62 13.63 5.79
N VAL A 12 -15.43 12.67 4.88
CA VAL A 12 -14.15 11.98 4.69
C VAL A 12 -13.09 12.95 4.16
N ARG A 13 -13.47 13.85 3.24
CA ARG A 13 -12.57 14.89 2.73
C ARG A 13 -12.14 15.86 3.83
N ARG A 14 -13.07 16.37 4.65
CA ARG A 14 -12.74 17.26 5.77
C ARG A 14 -11.91 16.57 6.86
N ALA A 15 -12.18 15.29 7.14
CA ALA A 15 -11.39 14.50 8.07
C ALA A 15 -9.97 14.26 7.54
N SER A 16 -9.83 14.03 6.23
CA SER A 16 -8.52 13.92 5.56
C SER A 16 -7.74 15.23 5.62
N ASP A 17 -8.41 16.36 5.37
CA ASP A 17 -7.81 17.70 5.48
C ASP A 17 -7.37 18.00 6.92
N LEU A 18 -8.15 17.61 7.94
CA LEU A 18 -7.80 17.76 9.36
C LEU A 18 -6.65 16.84 9.78
N ALA A 19 -6.59 15.61 9.25
CA ALA A 19 -5.51 14.66 9.49
C ALA A 19 -4.20 15.06 8.79
N ARG A 20 -4.23 15.97 7.81
CA ARG A 20 -3.02 16.58 7.23
C ARG A 20 -2.37 17.58 8.18
N GLU A 21 -3.10 18.16 9.13
CA GLU A 21 -2.54 19.13 10.09
C GLU A 21 -1.73 18.47 11.23
N THR A 22 -1.99 17.20 11.59
CA THR A 22 -1.38 16.57 12.78
C THR A 22 -0.05 15.84 12.54
N SER A 23 0.63 16.11 11.41
CA SER A 23 2.07 15.88 11.18
C SER A 23 2.69 14.64 11.85
N HIS A 24 2.17 13.45 11.55
CA HIS A 24 3.03 12.27 11.45
C HIS A 24 3.09 11.89 9.97
N PRO A 25 3.88 12.62 9.18
CA PRO A 25 3.77 12.63 7.72
C PRO A 25 4.22 11.32 7.06
N ASP A 26 4.76 10.34 7.78
CA ASP A 26 5.55 9.26 7.16
C ASP A 26 5.13 7.83 7.57
N GLU A 27 3.93 7.63 8.10
CA GLU A 27 3.44 6.29 8.47
C GLU A 27 3.50 5.31 7.28
N TYR A 28 3.08 5.75 6.09
CA TYR A 28 3.13 4.96 4.86
C TYR A 28 4.54 4.72 4.34
N VAL A 29 5.52 5.56 4.69
CA VAL A 29 6.94 5.32 4.39
C VAL A 29 7.48 4.17 5.24
N ILE A 30 7.10 4.11 6.51
CA ILE A 30 7.46 3.02 7.42
C ILE A 30 6.83 1.71 6.93
N LEU A 31 5.55 1.73 6.55
CA LEU A 31 4.85 0.57 5.99
C LEU A 31 5.51 0.07 4.70
N ASN A 32 5.86 0.97 3.76
CA ASN A 32 6.60 0.60 2.55
C ASN A 32 7.92 -0.12 2.90
N ASN A 33 8.70 0.42 3.83
CA ASN A 33 9.96 -0.20 4.24
C ASN A 33 9.74 -1.57 4.93
N LEU A 34 8.68 -1.72 5.72
CA LEU A 34 8.28 -3.00 6.32
C LEU A 34 7.91 -4.03 5.26
N ALA A 35 7.14 -3.64 4.24
CA ALA A 35 6.77 -4.51 3.14
C ALA A 35 8.01 -5.04 2.39
N ARG A 36 9.00 -4.18 2.13
CA ARG A 36 10.29 -4.60 1.57
C ARG A 36 11.01 -5.62 2.43
N VAL A 37 11.07 -5.40 3.75
CA VAL A 37 11.68 -6.36 4.69
C VAL A 37 10.96 -7.71 4.67
N LEU A 38 9.62 -7.71 4.64
CA LEU A 38 8.81 -8.93 4.53
C LEU A 38 9.06 -9.65 3.21
N MET A 39 9.16 -8.91 2.10
CA MET A 39 9.52 -9.46 0.79
C MET A 39 10.91 -10.12 0.81
N HIS A 40 11.91 -9.49 1.42
CA HIS A 40 13.25 -10.08 1.59
C HIS A 40 13.26 -11.34 2.49
N LYS A 41 12.31 -11.44 3.43
CA LYS A 41 12.11 -12.64 4.27
C LYS A 41 11.30 -13.74 3.58
N GLY A 42 10.88 -13.55 2.33
CA GLY A 42 10.02 -14.49 1.60
C GLY A 42 8.56 -14.51 2.06
N ARG A 43 8.15 -13.57 2.93
CA ARG A 43 6.78 -13.45 3.44
C ARG A 43 5.94 -12.62 2.48
N TYR A 44 5.75 -13.12 1.26
CA TYR A 44 5.18 -12.35 0.16
C TYR A 44 3.72 -11.93 0.39
N SER A 45 2.90 -12.80 0.97
CA SER A 45 1.48 -12.50 1.27
C SER A 45 1.35 -11.35 2.27
N GLU A 46 2.21 -11.30 3.28
CA GLU A 46 2.20 -10.22 4.28
C GLU A 46 2.80 -8.93 3.71
N ALA A 47 3.84 -9.03 2.87
CA ALA A 47 4.38 -7.88 2.15
C ALA A 47 3.31 -7.20 1.29
N LYS A 48 2.45 -7.98 0.62
CA LYS A 48 1.35 -7.45 -0.21
C LYS A 48 0.36 -6.64 0.61
N LEU A 49 -0.12 -7.19 1.74
CA LEU A 49 -1.06 -6.50 2.62
C LEU A 49 -0.49 -5.18 3.15
N VAL A 50 0.78 -5.19 3.55
CA VAL A 50 1.46 -3.98 4.05
C VAL A 50 1.66 -2.95 2.94
N TYR A 51 1.96 -3.37 1.71
CA TYR A 51 2.05 -2.46 0.56
C TYR A 51 0.70 -1.84 0.19
N GLU A 52 -0.39 -2.61 0.20
CA GLU A 52 -1.74 -2.11 -0.07
C GLU A 52 -2.18 -1.08 0.99
N GLU A 53 -1.85 -1.33 2.25
CA GLU A 53 -2.10 -0.38 3.34
C GLU A 53 -1.26 0.91 3.20
N ALA A 54 0.03 0.77 2.88
CA ALA A 54 0.90 1.91 2.60
C ALA A 54 0.37 2.74 1.42
N LEU A 55 -0.11 2.08 0.36
CA LEU A 55 -0.62 2.73 -0.85
C LEU A 55 -1.86 3.55 -0.52
N LYS A 56 -2.82 2.97 0.21
CA LYS A 56 -4.05 3.65 0.62
C LYS A 56 -3.76 4.90 1.46
N GLN A 57 -2.79 4.81 2.37
CA GLN A 57 -2.37 5.94 3.19
C GLN A 57 -1.64 7.01 2.34
N ALA A 58 -0.74 6.62 1.43
CA ALA A 58 -0.02 7.53 0.55
C ALA A 58 -0.96 8.25 -0.45
N GLU A 59 -1.93 7.53 -1.03
CA GLU A 59 -3.00 8.08 -1.88
C GLU A 59 -3.87 9.07 -1.11
N SER A 60 -4.21 8.76 0.14
CA SER A 60 -4.94 9.70 1.01
C SER A 60 -4.17 10.99 1.29
N LYS A 61 -2.83 10.95 1.26
CA LYS A 61 -1.96 12.12 1.47
C LYS A 61 -1.56 12.81 0.16
N ALA A 62 -1.94 12.24 -0.98
CA ALA A 62 -1.52 12.67 -2.32
C ALA A 62 0.02 12.76 -2.48
N ASP A 63 0.75 11.87 -1.80
CA ASP A 63 2.22 11.77 -1.92
C ASP A 63 2.59 10.93 -3.15
N GLN A 64 2.59 11.58 -4.32
CA GLN A 64 2.84 10.92 -5.60
C GLN A 64 4.20 10.20 -5.63
N PRO A 65 5.33 10.80 -5.17
CA PRO A 65 6.61 10.09 -5.12
C PRO A 65 6.55 8.77 -4.33
N VAL A 66 5.86 8.74 -3.18
CA VAL A 66 5.78 7.52 -2.38
C VAL A 66 4.79 6.51 -2.95
N ILE A 67 3.70 6.96 -3.57
CA ILE A 67 2.76 6.11 -4.32
C ILE A 67 3.48 5.33 -5.41
N GLU A 68 4.27 6.00 -6.25
CA GLU A 68 5.02 5.31 -7.32
C GLU A 68 6.01 4.30 -6.73
N ARG A 69 6.73 4.66 -5.66
CA ARG A 69 7.67 3.75 -4.99
C ARG A 69 7.00 2.51 -4.39
N ILE A 70 5.75 2.63 -3.91
CA ILE A 70 4.96 1.51 -3.40
C ILE A 70 4.49 0.61 -4.54
N ARG A 71 4.06 1.20 -5.67
CA ARG A 71 3.65 0.46 -6.86
C ARG A 71 4.80 -0.35 -7.46
N GLU A 72 5.98 0.26 -7.60
CA GLU A 72 7.20 -0.44 -8.02
C GLU A 72 7.50 -1.65 -7.10
N GLY A 73 7.35 -1.46 -5.78
CA GLY A 73 7.51 -2.53 -4.80
C GLY A 73 6.50 -3.67 -4.95
N LEU A 74 5.24 -3.36 -5.26
CA LEU A 74 4.20 -4.35 -5.55
C LEU A 74 4.47 -5.12 -6.85
N GLU A 75 4.94 -4.44 -7.90
CA GLU A 75 5.32 -5.11 -9.15
C GLU A 75 6.49 -6.08 -8.94
N GLU A 76 7.51 -5.66 -8.17
CA GLU A 76 8.64 -6.53 -7.82
C GLU A 76 8.18 -7.74 -7.00
N LEU A 77 7.25 -7.53 -6.05
CA LEU A 77 6.67 -8.58 -5.23
C LEU A 77 5.94 -9.63 -6.08
N GLU A 78 5.10 -9.20 -7.02
CA GLU A 78 4.37 -10.09 -7.94
C GLU A 78 5.34 -10.88 -8.81
N ALA A 79 6.38 -10.24 -9.35
CA ALA A 79 7.41 -10.92 -10.14
C ALA A 79 8.14 -12.01 -9.34
N LYS A 80 8.47 -11.74 -8.05
CA LYS A 80 9.09 -12.74 -7.17
C LYS A 80 8.14 -13.87 -6.82
N THR A 81 6.87 -13.56 -6.55
CA THR A 81 5.85 -14.55 -6.19
C THR A 81 5.61 -15.53 -7.34
N LEU A 82 5.48 -15.01 -8.56
CA LEU A 82 5.34 -15.82 -9.79
C LEU A 82 6.56 -16.73 -10.01
N LYS A 83 7.78 -16.20 -9.82
CA LYS A 83 9.01 -16.99 -9.96
C LYS A 83 9.06 -18.15 -8.96
N VAL A 84 8.60 -17.94 -7.72
CA VAL A 84 8.56 -19.00 -6.69
C VAL A 84 7.54 -20.08 -7.04
N GLN A 85 6.35 -19.73 -7.54
CA GLN A 85 5.36 -20.71 -7.99
C GLN A 85 5.89 -21.58 -9.14
N VAL A 86 6.48 -20.95 -10.16
CA VAL A 86 7.00 -21.66 -11.35
C VAL A 86 8.17 -22.60 -11.01
N LEU A 87 9.00 -22.24 -10.03
CA LEU A 87 10.10 -23.11 -9.57
C LEU A 87 9.63 -24.25 -8.66
N GLY A 88 8.53 -24.05 -7.91
CA GLY A 88 7.91 -25.09 -7.09
C GLY A 88 7.27 -26.20 -7.94
N GLU A 89 6.73 -25.86 -9.11
CA GLU A 89 6.08 -26.83 -10.02
C GLU A 89 7.06 -27.69 -10.83
N LYS A 90 8.34 -27.31 -10.93
CA LYS A 90 9.38 -28.06 -11.66
C LYS A 90 10.07 -29.16 -10.83
N SER A 91 9.64 -29.41 -9.61
CA SER A 91 10.17 -30.48 -8.75
C SER A 91 9.19 -31.66 -8.67
N TYR A 92 8.97 -32.37 -9.77
CA TYR A 92 8.33 -33.69 -9.81
C TYR A 92 8.94 -34.55 -10.92
#